data_AF-A0A8J6IP92-F1
#
_entry.id   AF-A0A8J6IP92-F1
#
_cell.length_a   1.000
_cell.length_b   1.000
_cell.length_c   1.000
_cell.angle_alpha   90.00
_cell.angle_beta   90.00
_cell.angle_gamma   90.00
#
_symmetry.space_group_name_H-M   'P 1'
#
loop_
_entity.id
_entity.type
_entity.pdbx_description
1 polymer ?
#
loop_
_entity_poly.entity_id
_entity_poly.type
_entity_poly.pdbx_seq_one_letter_code
_entity_poly.pdbx_strand_id
1 'polypeptide(L)'
;MEKDLSILTERQREVYFLRQQGLTCKCIGEELHLSVSAVSLHLRNAQRRFRQYQAFQEEKKRDGQTVAFSISRIELALIIEGLVLLGEKMHREIGGRNIRSDWQGRMPYRALAADALLTRAQLALYGKVIHTGILE
;
A
#
# COMPACT_ATOMS: atom_id res chain seq x y z
N MET A 1 13.57 -15.90 3.68
CA MET A 1 12.46 -15.06 4.16
C MET A 1 11.18 -15.68 3.67
N GLU A 2 10.33 -16.10 4.59
CA GLU A 2 9.00 -16.59 4.26
C GLU A 2 8.19 -15.44 3.65
N LYS A 3 7.56 -15.66 2.49
CA LYS A 3 6.80 -14.62 1.82
C LYS A 3 5.38 -14.59 2.40
N ASP A 4 4.98 -13.43 2.89
CA ASP A 4 3.64 -13.21 3.40
C ASP A 4 2.60 -13.36 2.27
N LEU A 5 1.89 -14.50 2.25
CA LEU A 5 0.90 -14.82 1.21
C LEU A 5 -0.43 -14.06 1.40
N SER A 6 -0.61 -13.38 2.54
CA SER A 6 -1.83 -12.58 2.79
C SER A 6 -1.96 -11.41 1.82
N ILE A 7 -0.85 -10.92 1.26
CA ILE A 7 -0.82 -9.82 0.29
C ILE A 7 -1.33 -10.21 -1.10
N LEU A 8 -1.44 -11.51 -1.38
CA LEU A 8 -1.91 -12.03 -2.67
C LEU A 8 -3.43 -12.15 -2.69
N THR A 9 -4.05 -11.93 -3.85
CA THR A 9 -5.44 -12.36 -4.04
C THR A 9 -5.54 -13.88 -3.96
N GLU A 10 -6.73 -14.40 -3.69
CA GLU A 10 -6.98 -15.84 -3.62
C GLU A 10 -6.43 -16.58 -4.86
N ARG A 11 -6.81 -16.12 -6.06
CA ARG A 11 -6.32 -16.73 -7.32
C ARG A 11 -4.81 -16.62 -7.52
N GLN A 12 -4.18 -15.53 -7.07
CA GLN A 12 -2.72 -15.41 -7.10
C GLN A 12 -2.06 -16.37 -6.11
N ARG A 13 -2.67 -16.57 -4.93
CA ARG A 13 -2.17 -17.46 -3.89
C ARG A 13 -2.22 -18.92 -4.32
N GLU A 14 -3.33 -19.36 -4.90
CA GLU A 14 -3.50 -20.72 -5.44
C GLU A 14 -2.46 -21.02 -6.53
N VAL A 15 -2.37 -20.14 -7.54
CA VAL A 15 -1.39 -20.27 -8.63
C VAL A 15 0.05 -20.27 -8.10
N TYR A 16 0.35 -19.40 -7.13
CA TYR A 16 1.69 -19.33 -6.53
C TYR A 16 2.02 -20.59 -5.73
N PHE A 17 1.05 -21.12 -4.97
CA PHE A 17 1.22 -22.31 -4.16
C PHE A 17 1.50 -23.55 -5.00
N LEU A 18 0.70 -23.80 -6.05
CA LEU A 18 0.95 -24.91 -6.99
C LEU A 18 2.30 -24.77 -7.68
N ARG A 19 2.72 -23.54 -7.99
CA ARG A 19 4.05 -23.29 -8.54
C ARG A 19 5.19 -23.61 -7.54
N GLN A 20 4.99 -23.38 -6.24
CA GLN A 20 5.96 -23.77 -5.21
C GLN A 20 6.06 -25.29 -5.04
N GLN A 21 5.00 -26.04 -5.33
CA GLN A 21 5.02 -27.51 -5.37
C GLN A 21 5.72 -28.08 -6.61
N GLY A 22 6.21 -27.23 -7.52
CA GLY A 22 6.97 -27.65 -8.71
C GLY A 22 6.12 -27.83 -9.97
N LEU A 23 4.80 -27.61 -9.93
CA LEU A 23 3.96 -27.75 -11.11
C LEU A 23 4.35 -26.73 -12.19
N THR A 24 4.25 -27.16 -13.46
CA THR A 24 4.45 -26.28 -14.61
C THR A 24 3.22 -25.39 -14.82
N CYS A 25 3.38 -24.25 -15.50
CA CYS A 25 2.23 -23.38 -15.81
C CYS A 25 1.13 -24.09 -16.61
N LYS A 26 1.49 -25.15 -17.37
CA LYS A 26 0.52 -25.98 -18.09
C LYS A 26 -0.32 -26.82 -17.14
N CYS A 27 0.32 -27.57 -16.24
CA CYS A 27 -0.38 -28.39 -15.23
C CYS A 27 -1.26 -27.53 -14.32
N ILE A 28 -0.75 -26.36 -13.88
CA ILE A 28 -1.54 -25.41 -13.07
C ILE A 28 -2.77 -24.90 -13.86
N GLY A 29 -2.61 -24.64 -15.16
CA GLY A 29 -3.71 -24.21 -16.01
C GLY A 29 -4.78 -25.28 -16.17
N GLU A 30 -4.37 -26.54 -16.33
CA GLU A 30 -5.27 -27.69 -16.37
C GLU A 30 -6.02 -27.86 -15.04
N GLU A 31 -5.32 -27.78 -13.91
CA GLU A 31 -5.89 -27.95 -12.57
C GLU A 31 -6.86 -26.84 -12.17
N LEU A 32 -6.55 -25.59 -12.53
CA LEU A 32 -7.36 -24.42 -12.15
C LEU A 32 -8.34 -23.96 -13.24
N HIS A 33 -8.43 -24.69 -14.36
CA HIS A 33 -9.18 -24.31 -15.56
C HIS A 33 -8.82 -22.91 -16.08
N LEU A 34 -7.51 -22.62 -16.15
CA LEU A 34 -6.94 -21.36 -16.62
C LEU A 34 -6.08 -21.59 -17.86
N SER A 35 -6.00 -20.57 -18.73
CA SER A 35 -5.00 -20.58 -19.79
C SER A 35 -3.59 -20.43 -19.21
N VAL A 36 -2.59 -20.98 -19.90
CA VAL A 36 -1.16 -20.83 -19.50
C VAL A 36 -0.75 -19.36 -19.40
N SER A 37 -1.33 -18.50 -20.24
CA SER A 37 -1.09 -17.05 -20.22
C SER A 37 -1.68 -16.39 -18.96
N ALA A 38 -2.89 -16.81 -18.53
CA ALA A 38 -3.51 -16.34 -17.29
C ALA A 38 -2.68 -16.76 -16.06
N VAL A 39 -2.23 -18.02 -16.02
CA VAL A 39 -1.32 -18.52 -14.96
C VAL A 39 -0.04 -17.67 -14.88
N SER A 40 0.59 -17.43 -16.03
CA SER A 40 1.80 -16.60 -16.11
C SER A 40 1.56 -15.16 -15.67
N LEU A 41 0.39 -14.60 -15.96
CA LEU A 41 0.00 -13.27 -15.48
C LEU A 41 -0.18 -13.25 -13.96
N HIS A 42 -0.88 -14.23 -13.38
CA HIS A 42 -1.05 -14.33 -11.93
C HIS A 42 0.29 -14.45 -11.20
N LEU A 43 1.22 -15.26 -11.71
CA LEU A 43 2.58 -15.37 -11.15
C LEU A 43 3.36 -14.05 -11.22
N ARG A 44 3.33 -13.35 -12.36
CA ARG A 44 3.99 -12.04 -12.51
C ARG A 44 3.40 -11.00 -11.55
N ASN A 45 2.08 -10.98 -11.40
CA ASN A 45 1.39 -10.08 -10.49
C ASN A 45 1.72 -10.40 -9.02
N ALA A 46 1.79 -11.67 -8.65
CA ALA A 46 2.21 -12.09 -7.31
C ALA A 46 3.65 -11.64 -7.01
N GLN A 47 4.58 -11.85 -7.94
CA GLN A 47 5.97 -11.37 -7.82
C GLN A 47 6.06 -9.86 -7.67
N ARG A 48 5.25 -9.11 -8.44
CA ARG A 48 5.18 -7.65 -8.32
C ARG A 48 4.72 -7.23 -6.93
N ARG A 49 3.67 -7.86 -6.39
CA ARG A 49 3.16 -7.59 -5.04
C ARG A 49 4.20 -7.87 -3.96
N PHE A 50 4.94 -8.97 -4.05
CA PHE A 50 6.03 -9.25 -3.11
C PHE A 50 7.09 -8.15 -3.12
N ARG A 51 7.51 -7.66 -4.30
CA ARG A 51 8.49 -6.56 -4.39
C ARG A 51 7.95 -5.26 -3.79
N GLN A 52 6.68 -4.94 -4.07
CA GLN A 52 6.04 -3.73 -3.53
C GLN A 52 5.91 -3.80 -2.01
N TYR A 53 5.48 -4.94 -1.48
CA TYR A 53 5.38 -5.16 -0.04
C TYR A 53 6.73 -5.10 0.65
N GLN A 54 7.77 -5.68 0.05
CA GLN A 54 9.12 -5.57 0.59
C GLN A 54 9.59 -4.11 0.64
N ALA A 55 9.42 -3.35 -0.45
CA ALA A 55 9.77 -1.93 -0.48
C ALA A 55 8.98 -1.13 0.57
N PHE A 56 7.70 -1.44 0.75
CA PHE A 56 6.86 -0.85 1.80
C PHE A 56 7.40 -1.12 3.20
N GLN A 57 7.78 -2.37 3.50
CA GLN A 57 8.33 -2.73 4.81
C GLN A 57 9.70 -2.10 5.06
N GLU A 58 10.54 -2.01 4.02
CA GLU A 58 11.84 -1.33 4.10
C GLU A 58 11.68 0.16 4.39
N GLU A 59 10.75 0.84 3.70
CA GLU A 59 10.44 2.24 3.95
C GLU A 59 9.89 2.46 5.38
N LYS A 60 8.94 1.62 5.80
CA LYS A 60 8.39 1.65 7.17
C LYS A 60 9.46 1.44 8.23
N LYS A 61 10.39 0.50 8.00
CA LYS A 61 11.49 0.22 8.94
C LYS A 61 12.47 1.38 9.02
N ARG A 62 12.79 1.99 7.87
CA ARG A 62 13.71 3.14 7.78
C ARG A 62 13.12 4.38 8.46
N ASP A 63 11.85 4.66 8.21
CA ASP A 63 11.22 5.94 8.57
C ASP A 63 10.34 5.85 9.84
N GLY A 64 10.25 4.67 10.48
CA GLY A 64 9.36 4.40 11.62
C GLY A 64 9.85 4.90 12.98
N GLN A 65 10.99 5.60 13.06
CA GLN A 65 11.49 6.15 14.31
C GLN A 65 10.71 7.40 14.72
N THR A 66 10.31 7.49 15.98
CA THR A 66 9.65 8.68 16.52
C THR A 66 10.68 9.75 16.83
N VAL A 67 10.39 10.99 16.44
CA VAL A 67 11.21 12.15 16.73
C VAL A 67 10.48 13.04 17.73
N ALA A 68 11.14 13.40 18.82
CA ALA A 68 10.64 14.42 19.74
C ALA A 68 10.88 15.80 19.13
N PHE A 69 9.82 16.49 18.73
CA PHE A 69 9.88 17.81 18.10
C PHE A 69 8.72 18.67 18.61
N SER A 70 9.03 19.71 19.38
CA SER A 70 8.03 20.62 19.92
C SER A 70 7.60 21.62 18.86
N ILE A 71 6.29 21.85 18.75
CA ILE A 71 5.68 22.82 17.84
C ILE A 71 4.62 23.63 18.58
N SER A 72 4.47 24.88 18.18
CA SER A 72 3.42 25.79 18.62
C SER A 72 2.10 25.49 17.92
N ARG A 73 1.03 26.09 18.43
CA ARG A 73 -0.32 25.97 17.86
C ARG A 73 -0.39 26.44 16.40
N ILE A 74 0.28 27.53 16.06
CA ILE A 74 0.26 28.10 14.70
C ILE A 74 1.07 27.24 13.72
N GLU A 75 2.20 26.68 14.15
CA GLU A 75 2.99 25.75 13.34
C GLU A 75 2.23 24.47 13.04
N LEU A 76 1.48 23.94 14.02
CA LEU A 76 0.62 22.77 13.80
C LEU A 76 -0.49 23.07 12.77
N ALA A 77 -1.07 24.27 12.78
CA ALA A 77 -2.05 24.69 11.79
C ALA A 77 -1.43 24.73 10.36
N LEU A 78 -0.25 25.33 10.23
CA LEU A 78 0.49 25.37 8.96
C LEU A 78 0.86 23.96 8.45
N ILE A 79 1.23 23.05 9.36
CA ILE A 79 1.50 21.65 9.02
C ILE A 79 0.24 20.97 8.47
N ILE A 80 -0.91 21.19 9.10
CA ILE A 80 -2.19 20.63 8.61
C ILE A 80 -2.49 21.11 7.19
N GLU A 81 -2.38 22.42 6.93
CA GLU A 81 -2.59 22.98 5.58
C GLU A 81 -1.62 22.38 4.56
N GLY A 82 -0.34 22.26 4.92
CA GLY A 82 0.67 21.62 4.06
C GLY A 82 0.38 20.15 3.80
N LEU A 83 -0.14 19.41 4.79
CA LEU A 83 -0.52 18.00 4.65
C LEU A 83 -1.74 17.82 3.74
N VAL A 84 -2.70 18.74 3.78
CA VAL A 84 -3.85 18.73 2.85
C VAL A 84 -3.34 18.89 1.40
N LEU A 85 -2.48 19.88 1.14
CA LEU A 85 -1.89 20.10 -0.18
C LEU A 85 -1.04 18.92 -0.66
N LEU A 86 -0.25 18.34 0.25
CA LEU A 86 0.52 17.13 -0.02
C LEU A 86 -0.40 15.96 -0.36
N GLY A 87 -1.52 15.84 0.36
CA GLY A 87 -2.54 14.84 0.13
C GLY A 87 -3.14 14.91 -1.26
N GLU A 88 -3.55 16.10 -1.71
CA GLU A 88 -4.07 16.31 -3.06
C GLU A 88 -3.04 15.98 -4.15
N LYS A 89 -1.76 16.29 -3.90
CA LYS A 89 -0.67 15.90 -4.81
C LYS A 89 -0.53 14.38 -4.87
N MET A 90 -0.47 13.72 -3.72
CA MET A 90 -0.38 12.25 -3.64
C MET A 90 -1.60 11.60 -4.30
N HIS A 91 -2.81 12.12 -4.05
CA HIS A 91 -4.03 11.60 -4.66
C HIS A 91 -4.00 11.71 -6.18
N ARG A 92 -3.46 12.79 -6.77
CA ARG A 92 -3.27 12.88 -8.23
C ARG A 92 -2.25 11.88 -8.76
N GLU A 93 -1.13 11.70 -8.06
CA GLU A 93 -0.09 10.74 -8.45
C GLU A 93 -0.59 9.28 -8.35
N ILE A 94 -1.46 9.01 -7.38
CA ILE A 94 -2.01 7.67 -7.12
C ILE A 94 -3.28 7.42 -7.97
N GLY A 95 -4.16 8.43 -8.13
CA GLY A 95 -5.49 8.35 -8.76
C GLY A 95 -5.49 7.97 -10.25
N GLY A 96 -4.35 8.11 -10.93
CA GLY A 96 -4.14 7.51 -12.26
C GLY A 96 -4.01 5.98 -12.25
N ARG A 97 -4.02 5.33 -11.08
CA ARG A 97 -3.82 3.90 -10.89
C ARG A 97 -5.00 3.35 -10.09
N ASN A 98 -5.66 2.32 -10.59
CA ASN A 98 -6.82 1.71 -9.93
C ASN A 98 -6.45 1.25 -8.49
N ILE A 99 -6.81 2.04 -7.47
CA ILE A 99 -6.43 1.88 -6.05
C ILE A 99 -7.25 0.76 -5.39
N ARG A 100 -8.52 0.64 -5.76
CA ARG A 100 -9.49 -0.28 -5.14
C ARG A 100 -9.12 -1.75 -5.26
N SER A 101 -8.29 -2.13 -6.25
CA SER A 101 -7.90 -3.52 -6.48
C SER A 101 -6.54 -3.91 -5.87
N ASP A 102 -5.72 -2.95 -5.41
CA ASP A 102 -4.31 -3.19 -5.10
C ASP A 102 -3.69 -2.17 -4.13
N TRP A 103 -4.41 -1.83 -3.05
CA TRP A 103 -3.99 -0.76 -2.13
C TRP A 103 -2.62 -1.01 -1.50
N GLN A 104 -2.31 -2.25 -1.05
CA GLN A 104 -1.00 -2.61 -0.47
C GLN A 104 0.16 -2.56 -1.47
N GLY A 105 -0.14 -2.77 -2.76
CA GLY A 105 0.89 -2.73 -3.81
C GLY A 105 1.10 -1.32 -4.40
N ARG A 106 0.11 -0.43 -4.28
CA ARG A 106 0.08 0.85 -5.01
C ARG A 106 0.05 2.08 -4.13
N MET A 107 -0.19 1.93 -2.82
CA MET A 107 -0.18 3.04 -1.87
C MET A 107 1.20 3.15 -1.20
N PRO A 108 1.97 4.22 -1.45
CA PRO A 108 3.26 4.41 -0.80
C PRO A 108 3.09 4.53 0.72
N TYR A 109 4.04 4.01 1.51
CA TYR A 109 3.99 4.14 2.98
C TYR A 109 3.83 5.60 3.42
N ARG A 110 4.46 6.53 2.69
CA ARG A 110 4.34 7.98 2.91
C ARG A 110 2.92 8.52 2.83
N ALA A 111 2.07 7.96 1.95
CA ALA A 111 0.68 8.40 1.85
C ALA A 111 -0.11 8.00 3.11
N LEU A 112 0.09 6.77 3.60
CA LEU A 112 -0.50 6.32 4.88
C LEU A 112 0.02 7.14 6.06
N ALA A 113 1.32 7.44 6.09
CA ALA A 113 1.93 8.22 7.15
C ALA A 113 1.42 9.67 7.17
N ALA A 114 1.27 10.29 6.00
CA ALA A 114 0.74 11.64 5.86
C ALA A 114 -0.74 11.70 6.28
N ASP A 115 -1.54 10.72 5.88
CA ASP A 115 -2.96 10.61 6.26
C ASP A 115 -3.15 10.45 7.78
N ALA A 116 -2.37 9.54 8.38
CA ALA A 116 -2.38 9.32 9.83
C ALA A 116 -1.86 10.55 10.60
N LEU A 117 -0.87 11.27 10.06
CA LEU A 117 -0.38 12.51 10.66
C LEU A 117 -1.43 13.61 10.57
N LEU A 118 -2.08 13.79 9.42
CA LEU A 118 -3.15 14.76 9.22
C LEU A 118 -4.30 14.54 10.21
N THR A 119 -4.75 13.30 10.37
CA THR A 119 -5.79 12.94 11.34
C THR A 119 -5.38 13.29 12.77
N ARG A 120 -4.19 12.87 13.20
CA ARG A 120 -3.70 13.16 14.57
C ARG A 120 -3.50 14.65 14.81
N ALA A 121 -2.99 15.39 13.82
CA ALA A 121 -2.76 16.82 13.91
C ALA A 121 -4.08 17.59 14.07
N GLN A 122 -5.11 17.25 13.29
CA GLN A 122 -6.44 17.86 13.39
C GLN A 122 -7.10 17.57 14.74
N LEU A 123 -7.02 16.32 15.23
CA LEU A 123 -7.53 15.98 16.56
C LEU A 123 -6.79 16.74 17.66
N ALA A 124 -5.48 16.88 17.57
CA ALA A 124 -4.69 17.62 18.55
C ALA A 124 -5.00 19.13 18.55
N LEU A 125 -5.26 19.73 17.39
CA LEU A 125 -5.46 21.17 17.26
C LEU A 125 -6.91 21.60 17.46
N TYR A 126 -7.86 20.83 16.93
CA TYR A 126 -9.27 21.18 16.81
C TYR A 126 -10.21 20.27 17.61
N GLY A 127 -9.74 19.12 18.11
CA GLY A 127 -10.56 18.12 18.78
C GLY A 127 -11.48 17.31 17.85
N LYS A 128 -11.44 17.59 16.54
CA LYS A 128 -12.23 16.89 15.51
C LYS A 128 -11.51 16.92 14.16
N VAL A 129 -11.88 16.01 13.28
CA VAL A 129 -11.43 15.99 11.88
C VAL A 129 -12.30 16.95 11.07
N ILE A 130 -11.66 17.86 10.32
CA ILE A 130 -12.30 18.90 9.50
C ILE A 130 -12.08 18.60 8.02
N HIS A 131 -10.85 18.23 7.65
CA HIS A 131 -10.46 17.80 6.31
C HIS A 131 -10.52 16.27 6.22
N THR A 132 -11.12 15.76 5.14
CA THR A 132 -11.13 14.33 4.80
C THR A 132 -9.71 13.80 4.64
N GLY A 133 -9.56 12.49 4.83
CA GLY A 133 -8.27 11.82 4.68
C GLY A 133 -7.70 12.00 3.27
N ILE A 134 -6.38 11.89 3.15
CA ILE A 134 -5.66 11.85 1.87
C ILE A 134 -6.13 10.67 1.00
N LEU A 135 -6.73 9.67 1.64
CA LEU A 135 -7.12 8.39 1.07
C LEU A 135 -8.62 8.25 0.78
N GLU A 136 -9.44 9.24 1.17
CA GLU A 136 -10.90 9.29 0.98
C GLU A 136 -11.28 10.14 -0.23
#